data_AF-A0A2X1MRL7-F1
#
_entry.id   AF-A0A2X1MRL7-F1
#
_cell.length_a   1.000
_cell.length_b   1.000
_cell.length_c   1.000
_cell.angle_alpha   90.00
_cell.angle_beta   90.00
_cell.angle_gamma   90.00
#
_symmetry.space_group_name_H-M   'P 1'
#
loop_
_entity.id
_entity.type
_entity.pdbx_description
1 polymer ?
#
loop_
_entity_poly.entity_id
_entity_poly.type
_entity_poly.pdbx_seq_one_letter_code
_entity_poly.pdbx_strand_id
1 'polypeptide(L)'
;MLLGFARTAIYPYLAYETLGRLVDTHAIAKDYRTVMLNYRNGINKGLYKIMSKMGISTIASYRCSKLFEAVGLHDDVVGLCFQGAVSRIGGASFEDFQQDLLNLSKRAWLARKPISQGGLLKYVHGGEYHAYNPDVVRTLQQAVQSGEYSDYQEYAKLVNERPATTLRDLLQLRRVKTRSTLLMLNRQANCLNALIPPRCLSAR
;
A
#
# COMPACT_ATOMS: atom_id res chain seq x y z
N MET A 1 -3.39 -2.84 14.95
CA MET A 1 -1.99 -3.03 15.39
C MET A 1 -1.84 -2.82 16.89
N LEU A 2 -2.05 -1.60 17.43
CA LEU A 2 -1.85 -1.28 18.86
C LEU A 2 -2.50 -2.27 19.84
N LEU A 3 -3.79 -2.62 19.65
CA LEU A 3 -4.47 -3.60 20.51
C LEU A 3 -3.88 -5.02 20.38
N GLY A 4 -3.45 -5.42 19.18
CA GLY A 4 -2.86 -6.73 18.95
C GLY A 4 -1.46 -6.90 19.56
N PHE A 5 -0.75 -5.79 19.80
CA PHE A 5 0.50 -5.72 20.58
C PHE A 5 0.27 -5.18 22.00
N ALA A 6 -0.78 -5.69 22.65
CA ALA A 6 -1.02 -5.57 24.10
C ALA A 6 -1.47 -4.20 24.66
N ARG A 7 -1.84 -3.21 23.84
CA ARG A 7 -2.46 -1.98 24.39
C ARG A 7 -3.88 -2.26 24.90
N THR A 8 -4.18 -1.81 26.12
CA THR A 8 -5.51 -1.99 26.75
C THR A 8 -6.53 -0.98 26.24
N ALA A 9 -6.13 0.28 26.08
CA ALA A 9 -6.98 1.36 25.60
C ALA A 9 -6.17 2.34 24.74
N ILE A 10 -6.85 3.05 23.86
CA ILE A 10 -6.24 4.02 22.95
C ILE A 10 -7.12 5.28 22.97
N TYR A 11 -6.51 6.42 23.28
CA TYR A 11 -7.16 7.73 23.20
C TYR A 11 -6.52 8.55 22.07
N PRO A 12 -7.14 8.64 20.89
CA PRO A 12 -6.59 9.36 19.74
C PRO A 12 -6.82 10.87 19.87
N TYR A 13 -6.14 11.50 20.82
CA TYR A 13 -6.33 12.92 21.18
C TYR A 13 -6.21 13.86 19.95
N LEU A 14 -5.16 13.70 19.13
CA LEU A 14 -4.93 14.59 18.00
C LEU A 14 -6.01 14.47 16.92
N ALA A 15 -6.58 13.27 16.74
CA ALA A 15 -7.69 13.09 15.81
C ALA A 15 -8.94 13.82 16.30
N TYR A 16 -9.21 13.78 17.61
CA TYR A 16 -10.32 14.53 18.21
C TYR A 16 -10.13 16.05 18.08
N GLU A 17 -8.93 16.57 18.35
CA GLU A 17 -8.61 18.00 18.15
C GLU A 17 -8.78 18.42 16.68
N THR A 18 -8.34 17.57 15.75
CA THR A 18 -8.48 17.83 14.31
C THR A 18 -9.96 17.88 13.90
N LEU A 19 -10.79 16.95 14.40
CA LEU A 19 -12.23 16.95 14.17
C LEU A 19 -12.90 18.20 14.77
N GLY A 20 -12.47 18.63 15.96
CA GLY A 20 -12.97 19.84 16.59
C GLY A 20 -12.71 21.07 15.71
N ARG A 21 -11.47 21.21 15.23
CA ARG A 21 -11.10 22.29 14.31
C ARG A 21 -11.91 22.27 13.01
N LEU A 22 -12.24 21.09 12.48
CA LEU A 22 -13.08 20.97 11.27
C LEU A 22 -14.54 21.37 11.50
N VAL A 23 -15.04 21.21 12.73
CA VAL A 23 -16.36 21.71 13.14
C VAL A 23 -16.31 23.24 13.28
N ASP A 24 -15.27 23.79 13.94
CA ASP A 24 -15.09 25.24 14.07
C ASP A 24 -15.00 25.97 12.73
N THR A 25 -14.29 25.38 11.77
CA THR A 25 -14.19 25.95 10.41
C THR A 25 -15.42 25.70 9.56
N HIS A 26 -16.47 25.09 10.12
CA HIS A 26 -17.71 24.73 9.42
C HIS A 26 -17.49 23.81 8.20
N ALA A 27 -16.35 23.13 8.12
CA ALA A 27 -16.10 22.11 7.10
C ALA A 27 -16.99 20.88 7.32
N ILE A 28 -17.43 20.63 8.57
CA ILE A 28 -18.42 19.62 8.93
C ILE A 28 -19.62 20.34 9.58
N ALA A 29 -20.76 20.34 8.89
CA ALA A 29 -22.00 20.94 9.38
C ALA A 29 -22.74 20.02 10.39
N LYS A 30 -22.08 19.66 11.49
CA LYS A 30 -22.64 18.86 12.60
C LYS A 30 -22.10 19.33 13.93
N ASP A 31 -22.83 19.07 15.01
CA ASP A 31 -22.37 19.38 16.36
C ASP A 31 -21.16 18.50 16.75
N TYR A 32 -20.34 19.06 17.64
CA TYR A 32 -19.16 18.41 18.20
C TYR A 32 -19.43 16.98 18.68
N ARG A 33 -20.47 16.79 19.49
CA ARG A 33 -20.78 15.50 20.10
C ARG A 33 -21.09 14.46 19.03
N THR A 34 -21.91 14.80 18.04
CA THR A 34 -22.25 13.90 16.93
C THR A 34 -21.03 13.52 16.12
N VAL A 35 -20.13 14.47 15.82
CA VAL A 35 -18.89 14.18 15.08
C VAL A 35 -17.99 13.21 15.86
N MET A 36 -17.75 13.46 17.14
CA MET A 36 -16.91 12.58 17.98
C MET A 36 -17.50 11.18 18.13
N LEU A 37 -18.82 11.07 18.32
CA LEU A 37 -19.52 9.79 18.39
C LEU A 37 -19.45 9.02 17.08
N ASN A 38 -19.63 9.71 15.95
CA ASN A 38 -19.53 9.09 14.62
C ASN A 38 -18.12 8.57 14.35
N TYR A 39 -17.08 9.34 14.70
CA TYR A 39 -15.70 8.89 14.59
C TYR A 39 -15.45 7.62 15.40
N ARG A 40 -15.85 7.61 16.68
CA ARG A 40 -15.74 6.43 17.56
C ARG A 40 -16.46 5.21 16.98
N ASN A 41 -17.68 5.41 16.48
CA ASN A 41 -18.48 4.34 15.87
C ASN A 41 -17.82 3.81 14.58
N GLY A 42 -17.20 4.68 13.78
CA GLY A 42 -16.42 4.30 12.60
C GLY A 42 -15.22 3.45 12.94
N ILE A 43 -14.45 3.84 13.96
CA ILE A 43 -13.30 3.06 14.47
C ILE A 43 -13.75 1.69 15.00
N ASN A 44 -14.85 1.62 15.77
CA ASN A 44 -15.38 0.36 16.28
C ASN A 44 -15.80 -0.59 15.14
N LYS A 45 -16.51 -0.08 14.12
CA LYS A 45 -16.87 -0.88 12.94
C LYS A 45 -15.63 -1.37 12.18
N GLY A 46 -14.62 -0.51 12.02
CA GLY A 46 -13.35 -0.87 11.41
C GLY A 46 -12.63 -1.98 12.18
N LEU A 47 -12.60 -1.88 13.50
CA LEU A 47 -12.01 -2.88 14.38
C LEU A 47 -12.72 -4.23 14.26
N TYR A 48 -14.06 -4.25 14.32
CA TYR A 48 -14.84 -5.47 14.15
C TYR A 48 -14.61 -6.12 12.78
N LYS A 49 -14.48 -5.32 11.72
CA LYS A 49 -14.16 -5.81 10.38
C LYS A 49 -12.76 -6.44 10.31
N ILE A 50 -11.79 -5.93 11.06
CA ILE A 50 -10.44 -6.53 11.10
C ILE A 50 -10.48 -7.86 11.86
N MET A 51 -11.16 -7.89 13.01
CA MET A 51 -11.28 -9.11 13.83
C MET A 51 -12.04 -10.21 13.09
N SER A 52 -13.12 -9.86 12.38
CA SER A 52 -13.95 -10.81 11.66
C SER A 52 -13.23 -11.49 10.48
N LYS A 53 -12.22 -10.83 9.87
CA LYS A 53 -11.38 -11.45 8.84
C LYS A 53 -10.62 -12.68 9.33
N MET A 54 -10.27 -12.70 10.62
CA MET A 54 -9.54 -13.80 11.26
C MET A 54 -10.47 -14.73 12.06
N GLY A 55 -11.79 -14.49 12.02
CA GLY A 55 -12.76 -15.28 12.78
C GLY A 55 -12.77 -15.02 14.30
N ILE A 56 -12.19 -13.91 14.77
CA ILE A 56 -12.15 -13.59 16.20
C ILE A 56 -13.39 -12.78 16.60
N SER A 57 -14.12 -13.26 17.60
CA SER A 57 -15.38 -12.64 18.06
C SER A 57 -15.21 -11.69 19.24
N THR A 58 -14.16 -11.82 20.06
CA THR A 58 -13.98 -11.01 21.28
C THR A 58 -12.69 -10.20 21.24
N ILE A 59 -12.75 -8.97 21.75
CA ILE A 59 -11.57 -8.08 21.78
C ILE A 59 -10.50 -8.59 22.73
N ALA A 60 -10.90 -9.28 23.80
CA ALA A 60 -9.99 -9.89 24.77
C ALA A 60 -9.07 -10.92 24.10
N SER A 61 -9.61 -11.75 23.20
CA SER A 61 -8.82 -12.72 22.43
C SER A 61 -7.98 -12.08 21.33
N TYR A 62 -8.44 -10.95 20.77
CA TYR A 62 -7.66 -10.21 19.78
C TYR A 62 -6.45 -9.49 20.39
N ARG A 63 -6.55 -9.06 21.65
CA ARG A 63 -5.45 -8.44 22.38
C ARG A 63 -4.31 -9.44 22.55
N CYS A 64 -3.08 -9.00 22.31
CA CYS A 64 -1.88 -9.85 22.34
C CYS A 64 -1.86 -11.01 21.31
N SER A 65 -2.79 -11.03 20.35
CA SER A 65 -2.85 -12.10 19.33
C SER A 65 -1.68 -12.06 18.34
N LYS A 66 -1.01 -10.90 18.20
CA LYS A 66 0.12 -10.68 17.28
C LYS A 66 -0.15 -11.13 15.84
N LEU A 67 -1.41 -11.05 15.39
CA LEU A 67 -1.85 -11.44 14.05
C LEU A 67 -1.47 -10.39 12.99
N PHE A 68 -0.17 -10.12 12.88
CA PHE A 68 0.41 -9.22 11.91
C PHE A 68 1.69 -9.83 11.36
N GLU A 69 1.95 -9.60 10.07
CA GLU A 69 3.23 -9.88 9.45
C GLU A 69 3.98 -8.55 9.26
N ALA A 70 5.23 -8.52 9.72
CA ALA A 70 6.14 -7.41 9.51
C ALA A 70 6.90 -7.62 8.20
N VAL A 71 6.78 -6.66 7.28
CA VAL A 71 7.49 -6.67 5.99
C VAL A 71 8.32 -5.40 5.91
N GLY A 72 9.63 -5.54 5.68
CA GLY A 72 10.55 -4.41 5.53
C GLY A 72 11.03 -3.81 6.85
N LEU A 73 10.99 -4.55 7.96
CA LEU A 73 11.55 -4.14 9.25
C LEU A 73 12.80 -4.96 9.55
N HIS A 74 13.85 -4.32 10.08
CA HIS A 74 15.04 -5.03 10.53
C HIS A 74 14.73 -5.95 11.73
N ASP A 75 15.46 -7.05 11.86
CA ASP A 75 15.23 -8.07 12.90
C ASP A 75 15.36 -7.50 14.31
N ASP A 76 16.26 -6.53 14.53
CA ASP A 76 16.41 -5.86 15.83
C ASP A 76 15.14 -5.10 16.25
N VAL A 77 14.48 -4.44 15.28
CA VAL A 77 13.24 -3.69 15.51
C VAL A 77 12.10 -4.66 15.81
N VAL A 78 12.01 -5.75 15.05
CA VAL A 78 11.00 -6.79 15.26
C VAL A 78 11.21 -7.49 16.60
N GLY A 79 12.46 -7.82 16.94
CA GLY A 79 12.82 -8.46 18.19
C GLY A 79 12.48 -7.63 19.42
N LEU A 80 12.78 -6.32 19.38
CA LEU A 80 12.54 -5.42 20.51
C LEU A 80 11.07 -4.97 20.63
N CYS A 81 10.44 -4.57 19.52
CA CYS A 81 9.13 -3.91 19.54
C CYS A 81 7.95 -4.84 19.21
N PHE A 82 8.19 -5.91 18.44
CA PHE A 82 7.15 -6.77 17.87
C PHE A 82 7.44 -8.25 18.10
N GLN A 83 7.96 -8.60 19.29
CA GLN A 83 8.42 -9.95 19.60
C GLN A 83 7.35 -11.02 19.28
N GLY A 84 7.69 -11.96 18.41
CA GLY A 84 6.81 -13.03 17.96
C GLY A 84 5.95 -12.71 16.74
N ALA A 85 6.09 -11.53 16.12
CA ALA A 85 5.56 -11.27 14.79
C ALA A 85 6.43 -11.97 13.73
N VAL A 86 5.80 -12.46 12.66
CA VAL A 86 6.53 -13.05 11.53
C VAL A 86 7.15 -11.92 10.71
N SER A 87 8.45 -12.01 10.45
CA SER A 87 9.12 -11.16 9.46
C SER A 87 10.00 -12.02 8.55
N ARG A 88 9.73 -11.94 7.25
CA ARG A 88 10.45 -12.72 6.21
C ARG A 88 11.41 -11.87 5.40
N ILE A 89 11.15 -10.56 5.36
CA ILE A 89 11.89 -9.60 4.56
C ILE A 89 12.32 -8.51 5.52
N GLY A 90 13.63 -8.46 5.78
CA GLY A 90 14.27 -7.41 6.56
C GLY A 90 14.19 -6.06 5.86
N GLY A 91 14.52 -4.99 6.57
CA GLY A 91 14.53 -3.65 5.99
C GLY A 91 14.97 -2.59 6.98
N ALA A 92 14.10 -1.62 7.23
CA ALA A 92 14.42 -0.41 7.98
C ALA A 92 14.84 -0.70 9.44
N SER A 93 15.94 -0.07 9.84
CA SER A 93 16.53 -0.08 11.17
C SER A 93 16.00 1.07 12.04
N PHE A 94 16.42 1.14 13.32
CA PHE A 94 16.05 2.25 14.20
C PHE A 94 16.62 3.59 13.72
N GLU A 95 17.81 3.58 13.12
CA GLU A 95 18.47 4.73 12.54
C GLU A 95 17.66 5.31 11.38
N ASP A 96 17.10 4.45 10.53
CA ASP A 96 16.24 4.85 9.42
C ASP A 96 14.97 5.54 9.93
N PHE A 97 14.30 4.94 10.93
CA PHE A 97 13.11 5.55 11.55
C PHE A 97 13.42 6.89 12.23
N GLN A 98 14.56 6.98 12.91
CA GLN A 98 15.00 8.23 13.52
C GLN A 98 15.22 9.30 12.43
N GLN A 99 15.89 8.95 11.34
CA GLN A 99 16.15 9.88 10.25
C GLN A 99 14.85 10.37 9.58
N ASP A 100 13.87 9.48 9.39
CA ASP A 100 12.54 9.83 8.88
C ASP A 100 11.79 10.76 9.83
N LEU A 101 11.82 10.49 11.14
CA LEU A 101 11.23 11.37 12.15
C LEU A 101 11.88 12.76 12.14
N LEU A 102 13.20 12.84 12.03
CA LEU A 102 13.93 14.11 11.93
C LEU A 102 13.55 14.89 10.67
N ASN A 103 13.45 14.20 9.53
CA ASN A 103 13.03 14.79 8.26
C ASN A 103 11.59 15.31 8.33
N LEU A 104 10.68 14.54 8.93
CA LEU A 104 9.29 14.93 9.14
C LEU A 104 9.18 16.13 10.09
N SER A 105 9.88 16.09 11.22
CA SER A 105 9.92 17.18 12.21
C SER A 105 10.41 18.48 11.58
N LYS A 106 11.54 18.45 10.86
CA LYS A 106 12.07 19.62 10.13
C LYS A 106 11.05 20.21 9.17
N ARG A 107 10.23 19.40 8.51
CA ARG A 107 9.16 19.89 7.61
C ARG A 107 7.97 20.46 8.37
N ALA A 108 7.54 19.80 9.45
CA ALA A 108 6.37 20.19 10.23
C ALA A 108 6.56 21.55 10.93
N TRP A 109 7.78 21.88 11.35
CA TRP A 109 8.09 23.16 12.00
C TRP A 109 8.31 24.33 11.03
N LEU A 110 8.33 24.10 9.71
CA LEU A 110 8.41 25.17 8.73
C LEU A 110 7.03 25.80 8.52
N ALA A 111 6.74 26.89 9.23
CA ALA A 111 5.45 27.59 9.17
C ALA A 111 4.98 27.95 7.74
N ARG A 112 5.90 28.18 6.81
CA ARG A 112 5.60 28.49 5.40
C ARG A 112 5.10 27.30 4.58
N LYS A 113 5.22 26.07 5.08
CA LYS A 113 4.83 24.85 4.35
C LYS A 113 3.55 24.29 4.96
N PRO A 114 2.40 24.39 4.26
CA PRO A 114 1.18 23.74 4.71
C PRO A 114 1.27 22.20 4.56
N ILE A 115 0.30 21.50 5.14
CA ILE A 115 0.15 20.04 4.96
C ILE A 115 -0.04 19.75 3.46
N SER A 116 0.79 18.87 2.91
CA SER A 116 0.67 18.43 1.53
C SER A 116 -0.58 17.58 1.35
N GLN A 117 -1.28 17.73 0.22
CA GLN A 117 -2.42 16.88 -0.15
C GLN A 117 -2.06 15.38 -0.15
N GLY A 118 -0.80 15.05 -0.44
CA GLY A 118 -0.32 13.68 -0.56
C GLY A 118 -0.84 12.99 -1.82
N GLY A 119 -0.36 11.76 -2.05
CA GLY A 119 -0.75 10.95 -3.21
C GLY A 119 -1.07 9.50 -2.87
N LEU A 120 -1.09 9.09 -1.59
CA LEU A 120 -1.12 7.66 -1.23
C LEU A 120 -2.35 6.91 -1.76
N LEU A 121 -3.55 7.49 -1.64
CA LEU A 121 -4.81 6.82 -2.03
C LEU A 121 -5.19 7.05 -3.49
N LYS A 122 -4.76 8.17 -4.08
CA LYS A 122 -5.10 8.58 -5.44
C LYS A 122 -3.90 9.27 -6.06
N TYR A 123 -3.65 8.98 -7.33
CA TYR A 123 -2.62 9.65 -8.10
C TYR A 123 -2.78 11.17 -8.06
N VAL A 124 -1.69 11.84 -7.69
CA VAL A 124 -1.54 13.30 -7.74
C VAL A 124 -0.21 13.57 -8.44
N HIS A 125 -0.21 14.49 -9.41
CA HIS A 125 0.99 14.84 -10.16
C HIS A 125 2.08 15.36 -9.22
N GLY A 126 3.29 14.80 -9.29
CA GLY A 126 4.40 15.13 -8.38
C GLY A 126 4.26 14.58 -6.96
N GLY A 127 3.26 13.74 -6.70
CA GLY A 127 3.09 13.01 -5.44
C GLY A 127 3.82 11.67 -5.43
N GLU A 128 3.30 10.72 -4.65
CA GLU A 128 3.82 9.35 -4.63
C GLU A 128 3.62 8.66 -5.98
N TYR A 129 4.54 7.75 -6.32
CA TYR A 129 4.47 7.01 -7.57
C TYR A 129 3.37 5.94 -7.51
N HIS A 130 2.52 5.89 -8.55
CA HIS A 130 1.48 4.86 -8.71
C HIS A 130 1.82 3.97 -9.88
N ALA A 131 1.72 2.65 -9.68
CA ALA A 131 1.88 1.67 -10.76
C ALA A 131 0.86 1.87 -11.90
N TYR A 132 -0.31 2.42 -11.57
CA TYR A 132 -1.36 2.79 -12.53
C TYR A 132 -1.44 4.32 -12.66
N ASN A 133 -0.42 4.92 -13.25
CA ASN A 133 -0.44 6.35 -13.57
C ASN A 133 -1.19 6.60 -14.91
N PRO A 134 -1.63 7.85 -15.18
CA PRO A 134 -2.34 8.17 -16.42
C PRO A 134 -1.54 7.85 -17.68
N ASP A 135 -0.22 7.99 -17.66
CA ASP A 135 0.64 7.71 -18.83
C ASP A 135 0.70 6.21 -19.16
N VAL A 136 0.83 5.34 -18.15
CA VAL A 136 0.79 3.88 -18.33
C VAL A 136 -0.58 3.43 -18.81
N VAL A 137 -1.67 4.01 -18.28
CA VAL A 137 -3.03 3.67 -18.72
C VAL A 137 -3.27 4.13 -20.16
N ARG A 138 -2.85 5.34 -20.52
CA ARG A 138 -3.00 5.88 -21.89
C ARG A 138 -2.22 5.05 -22.91
N THR A 139 -0.95 4.76 -22.64
CA THR A 139 -0.10 3.97 -23.56
C THR A 139 -0.61 2.54 -23.72
N LEU A 140 -1.14 1.93 -22.65
CA LEU A 140 -1.80 0.64 -22.75
C LEU A 140 -3.06 0.68 -23.62
N GLN A 141 -3.91 1.69 -23.44
CA GLN A 141 -5.12 1.86 -24.25
C GLN A 141 -4.78 2.08 -25.72
N GLN A 142 -3.75 2.88 -26.00
CA GLN A 142 -3.25 3.11 -27.37
C GLN A 142 -2.76 1.80 -27.99
N ALA A 143 -1.91 1.03 -27.29
CA ALA A 143 -1.40 -0.23 -27.78
C ALA A 143 -2.50 -1.26 -28.10
N VAL A 144 -3.57 -1.31 -27.30
CA VAL A 144 -4.71 -2.20 -27.53
C VAL A 144 -5.58 -1.73 -28.71
N GLN A 145 -5.71 -0.41 -28.92
CA GLN A 145 -6.50 0.16 -30.00
C GLN A 145 -5.79 0.11 -31.36
N SER A 146 -4.49 0.39 -31.39
CA SER A 146 -3.69 0.35 -32.62
C SER A 146 -3.40 -1.09 -33.05
N GLY A 147 -3.20 -2.00 -32.08
CA GLY A 147 -2.77 -3.37 -32.35
C GLY A 147 -1.28 -3.48 -32.74
N GLU A 148 -0.56 -2.36 -32.74
CA GLU A 148 0.85 -2.31 -33.13
C GLU A 148 1.77 -2.70 -31.97
N TYR A 149 2.75 -3.55 -32.26
CA TYR A 149 3.68 -4.04 -31.23
C TYR A 149 4.62 -2.93 -30.72
N SER A 150 4.92 -1.92 -31.54
CA SER A 150 5.71 -0.75 -31.15
C SER A 150 5.09 0.00 -29.97
N ASP A 151 3.77 0.18 -30.00
CA ASP A 151 3.03 0.93 -28.98
C ASP A 151 3.01 0.14 -27.66
N TYR A 152 2.94 -1.18 -27.74
CA TYR A 152 3.11 -2.05 -26.58
C TYR A 152 4.53 -1.98 -26.00
N GLN A 153 5.57 -1.86 -26.83
CA GLN A 153 6.95 -1.71 -26.36
C GLN A 153 7.15 -0.40 -25.59
N GLU A 154 6.49 0.68 -26.00
CA GLU A 154 6.51 1.96 -25.28
C GLU A 154 5.86 1.81 -23.88
N TYR A 155 4.68 1.20 -23.81
CA TYR A 155 4.03 0.84 -22.55
C TYR A 155 4.95 -0.02 -21.65
N ALA A 156 5.54 -1.08 -22.22
CA ALA A 156 6.38 -2.02 -21.49
C ALA A 156 7.63 -1.33 -20.94
N LYS A 157 8.22 -0.39 -21.70
CA LYS A 157 9.36 0.41 -21.26
C LYS A 157 8.99 1.26 -20.04
N LEU A 158 7.87 1.98 -20.09
CA LEU A 158 7.38 2.80 -18.98
C LEU A 158 7.15 1.99 -17.69
N VAL A 159 6.64 0.77 -17.83
CA VAL A 159 6.39 -0.12 -16.68
C VAL A 159 7.68 -0.76 -16.14
N ASN A 160 8.65 -1.08 -17.00
CA ASN A 160 9.86 -1.78 -16.61
C ASN A 160 10.97 -0.84 -16.10
N GLU A 161 11.04 0.39 -16.57
CA GLU A 161 12.07 1.39 -16.20
C GLU A 161 11.64 2.28 -15.02
N ARG A 162 10.52 1.96 -14.38
CA ARG A 162 10.01 2.69 -13.21
C ARG A 162 10.88 2.49 -11.96
N PRO A 163 10.81 3.40 -10.97
CA PRO A 163 11.42 3.15 -9.66
C PRO A 163 10.86 1.88 -9.00
N ALA A 164 11.67 1.22 -8.17
CA ALA A 164 11.28 0.00 -7.48
C ALA A 164 10.00 0.25 -6.64
N THR A 165 8.90 -0.39 -7.04
CA THR A 165 7.57 -0.20 -6.43
C THR A 165 7.05 -1.49 -5.81
N THR A 166 7.45 -2.63 -6.37
CA THR A 166 7.06 -3.98 -5.95
C THR A 166 8.29 -4.85 -5.75
N LEU A 167 8.20 -5.89 -4.91
CA LEU A 167 9.34 -6.76 -4.60
C LEU A 167 9.99 -7.40 -5.85
N ARG A 168 9.19 -7.68 -6.89
CA ARG A 168 9.70 -8.20 -8.17
C ARG A 168 10.62 -7.22 -8.90
N ASP A 169 10.47 -5.92 -8.68
CA ASP A 169 11.29 -4.90 -9.33
C ASP A 169 12.72 -4.90 -8.77
N LEU A 170 12.94 -5.52 -7.60
CA LEU A 170 14.26 -5.74 -6.99
C LEU A 170 14.96 -7.00 -7.53
N LEU A 171 14.29 -7.80 -8.36
CA LEU A 171 14.82 -9.03 -8.92
C LEU A 171 15.29 -8.80 -10.35
N GLN A 172 16.42 -9.41 -10.71
CA GLN A 172 16.94 -9.37 -12.08
C GLN A 172 17.09 -10.79 -12.64
N LEU A 173 16.68 -10.97 -13.90
CA LEU A 173 16.87 -12.22 -14.62
C LEU A 173 18.35 -12.42 -14.97
N ARG A 174 18.97 -13.44 -14.36
CA ARG A 174 20.31 -13.89 -14.76
C ARG A 174 20.20 -14.77 -16.01
N ARG A 175 20.70 -14.28 -17.15
CA ARG A 175 20.75 -15.08 -18.39
C ARG A 175 21.83 -16.15 -18.28
N VAL A 176 21.43 -17.42 -18.39
CA VAL A 176 22.36 -18.54 -18.60
C VAL A 176 22.61 -18.67 -20.10
N LYS A 177 23.87 -18.89 -20.50
CA LYS A 177 24.40 -18.76 -21.86
C LYS A 177 23.93 -19.84 -22.86
N THR A 178 22.83 -20.53 -22.59
CA THR A 178 22.26 -21.53 -23.49
C THR A 178 21.33 -20.83 -24.48
N ARG A 179 21.81 -20.62 -25.71
CA ARG A 179 21.00 -20.07 -26.80
C ARG A 179 19.98 -21.13 -27.25
N SER A 180 18.77 -21.08 -26.69
CA SER A 180 17.62 -21.73 -27.30
C SER A 180 17.05 -20.84 -28.41
N THR A 181 16.85 -21.42 -29.59
CA THR A 181 16.23 -20.75 -30.74
C THR A 181 14.79 -20.36 -30.38
N LEU A 182 14.36 -19.14 -30.74
CA LEU A 182 13.04 -18.59 -30.39
C LEU A 182 11.86 -19.45 -30.89
N LEU A 183 12.09 -20.31 -31.89
CA LEU A 183 11.14 -21.33 -32.37
C LEU A 183 10.82 -22.44 -31.35
N MET A 184 11.67 -22.68 -30.35
CA MET A 184 11.42 -23.67 -29.28
C MET A 184 10.68 -23.10 -28.06
N LEU A 185 10.48 -21.78 -27.99
CA LEU A 185 9.63 -21.19 -26.96
C LEU A 185 8.16 -21.44 -27.33
N ASN A 186 7.38 -21.86 -26.33
CA ASN A 186 5.95 -22.17 -26.47
C ASN A 186 5.23 -21.13 -27.34
N ARG A 187 4.47 -21.59 -28.36
CA ARG A 187 3.71 -20.71 -29.26
C ARG A 187 2.83 -19.76 -28.44
N GLN A 188 2.64 -18.51 -28.90
CA GLN A 188 1.82 -17.48 -28.23
C GLN A 188 0.46 -18.00 -27.74
N ALA A 189 -0.18 -18.92 -28.47
CA ALA A 189 -1.43 -19.56 -28.08
C ALA A 189 -1.35 -20.33 -26.75
N ASN A 190 -0.23 -21.01 -26.48
CA ASN A 190 -0.02 -21.74 -25.22
C ASN A 190 0.18 -20.78 -24.04
N CYS A 191 0.82 -19.65 -24.26
CA CYS A 191 0.99 -18.60 -23.26
C CYS A 191 -0.34 -17.88 -22.96
N LEU A 192 -1.18 -17.65 -23.97
CA LEU A 192 -2.49 -17.03 -23.80
C LEU A 192 -3.43 -17.89 -22.94
N ASN A 193 -3.41 -19.21 -23.16
CA ASN A 193 -4.22 -20.16 -22.40
C ASN A 193 -3.80 -20.27 -20.92
N ALA A 194 -2.56 -19.89 -20.59
CA ALA A 194 -2.09 -19.79 -19.21
C ALA A 194 -2.54 -18.47 -18.52
N LEU A 195 -2.84 -17.43 -19.31
CA LEU A 195 -3.24 -16.11 -18.81
C LEU A 195 -4.75 -16.00 -18.57
N ILE A 196 -5.57 -16.69 -19.37
CA ILE A 196 -7.03 -16.64 -19.28
C ILE A 196 -7.56 -18.06 -19.09
N PRO A 197 -8.15 -18.42 -17.93
CA PRO A 197 -8.79 -19.72 -17.79
C PRO A 197 -9.94 -19.84 -18.81
N PRO A 198 -10.14 -21.02 -19.43
CA PRO A 198 -11.04 -21.20 -20.58
C PRO A 198 -12.51 -20.82 -20.33
N ARG A 199 -12.91 -20.61 -19.07
CA ARG A 199 -14.25 -20.14 -18.68
C ARG A 199 -14.56 -18.69 -19.08
N CYS A 200 -13.56 -17.86 -19.39
CA CYS A 200 -13.79 -16.46 -19.75
C CYS A 200 -13.91 -16.20 -21.26
N LEU A 201 -13.62 -17.19 -22.11
CA LEU A 201 -13.64 -17.04 -23.58
C LEU A 201 -15.01 -17.29 -24.23
N SER A 202 -16.04 -17.63 -23.44
CA SER A 202 -17.40 -17.95 -23.94
C SER A 202 -18.43 -16.83 -23.79
N ALA A 203 -18.05 -15.64 -23.32
CA ALA A 203 -18.93 -14.48 -23.33
C ALA A 203 -18.67 -13.68 -24.62
N ARG A 204 -19.34 -14.09 -25.70
CA ARG A 204 -19.57 -13.23 -26.87
C ARG A 204 -20.76 -12.33 -26.60
#